data_AF-A0A5M3MJA1-F1
#
_entry.id   AF-A0A5M3MJA1-F1
#
_cell.length_a   1.000
_cell.length_b   1.000
_cell.length_c   1.000
_cell.angle_alpha   90.00
_cell.angle_beta   90.00
_cell.angle_gamma   90.00
#
_symmetry.space_group_name_H-M   'P 1'
#
loop_
_entity.id
_entity.type
_entity.pdbx_description
1 polymer ?
#
loop_
_entity_poly.entity_id
_entity_poly.type
_entity_poly.pdbx_seq_one_letter_code
_entity_poly.pdbx_strand_id
1 'polypeptide(L)'
;MANSSAAAPSHAPVSMESLLASYASSPDPTLAALEHIVSERNTFAGHNSQMWKLIEKQRTAYAQVLKELERVRGERDVLKSRLQSAG
;
A
#
# COMPACT_ATOMS: atom_id res chain seq x y z
N MET A 1 -8.93 -22.21 15.51
CA MET A 1 -8.30 -21.11 14.75
C MET A 1 -9.40 -20.09 14.48
N ALA A 2 -9.42 -18.98 15.19
CA ALA A 2 -10.49 -17.97 15.06
C ALA A 2 -10.20 -17.09 13.84
N ASN A 3 -11.11 -17.14 12.86
CA ASN A 3 -11.07 -16.29 11.68
C ASN A 3 -11.53 -14.87 12.06
N SER A 4 -10.58 -13.98 12.33
CA SER A 4 -10.87 -12.55 12.43
C SER A 4 -11.24 -12.04 11.04
N SER A 5 -12.53 -12.08 10.69
CA SER A 5 -13.06 -11.32 9.57
C SER A 5 -12.86 -9.84 9.88
N ALA A 6 -11.73 -9.28 9.43
CA ALA A 6 -11.55 -7.84 9.37
C ALA A 6 -12.64 -7.32 8.42
N ALA A 7 -13.64 -6.65 8.97
CA ALA A 7 -14.66 -5.96 8.19
C ALA A 7 -13.96 -5.07 7.16
N ALA A 8 -14.38 -5.15 5.90
CA ALA A 8 -13.82 -4.29 4.86
C ALA A 8 -13.98 -2.82 5.29
N PRO A 9 -12.93 -1.99 5.17
CA PRO A 9 -13.03 -0.59 5.54
C PRO A 9 -14.12 0.07 4.69
N SER A 10 -15.17 0.54 5.36
CA SER A 10 -16.23 1.33 4.74
C SER A 10 -15.63 2.67 4.28
N HIS A 11 -15.88 3.06 3.04
CA HIS A 11 -15.54 4.38 2.51
C HIS A 11 -16.55 5.46 2.90
N ALA A 12 -17.59 5.12 3.66
CA ALA A 12 -18.54 6.11 4.14
C ALA A 12 -17.83 7.07 5.11
N PRO A 13 -18.05 8.39 4.98
CA PRO A 13 -17.50 9.36 5.92
C PRO A 13 -18.05 9.09 7.32
N VAL A 14 -17.15 9.00 8.30
CA VAL A 14 -17.52 8.88 9.70
C VAL A 14 -18.00 10.25 10.19
N SER A 15 -19.23 10.32 10.71
CA SER A 15 -19.75 11.52 11.37
C SER A 15 -19.55 11.44 12.87
N MET A 16 -19.38 12.58 13.53
CA MET A 16 -19.24 12.65 14.99
C MET A 16 -20.45 12.02 15.70
N GLU A 17 -21.66 12.27 15.19
CA GLU A 17 -22.91 11.76 15.77
C GLU A 17 -22.96 10.24 15.72
N SER A 18 -22.57 9.64 14.59
CA SER A 18 -22.52 8.18 14.42
C SER A 18 -21.51 7.52 15.37
N LEU A 19 -20.38 8.19 15.60
CA LEU A 19 -19.34 7.70 16.48
C LEU A 19 -19.76 7.80 17.95
N LEU A 20 -20.25 8.95 18.40
CA LEU A 20 -20.74 9.12 19.77
C LEU A 20 -21.89 8.16 20.07
N ALA A 21 -22.79 7.92 19.11
CA ALA A 21 -23.87 6.94 19.24
C ALA A 21 -23.32 5.51 19.43
N SER A 22 -22.21 5.18 18.77
CA SER A 22 -21.54 3.86 18.90
C SER A 22 -20.94 3.63 20.29
N TYR A 23 -20.64 4.70 21.04
CA TYR A 23 -20.09 4.65 22.40
C TYR A 23 -21.07 5.12 23.48
N ALA A 24 -22.36 5.28 23.16
CA ALA A 24 -23.35 5.86 24.07
C ALA A 24 -23.54 5.11 25.41
N SER A 25 -23.17 3.83 25.47
CA SER A 25 -23.22 3.01 26.68
C SER A 25 -21.95 3.08 27.54
N SER A 26 -20.91 3.77 27.08
CA SER A 26 -19.68 4.00 27.84
C SER A 26 -19.95 4.94 29.03
N PRO A 27 -19.22 4.79 30.15
CA PRO A 27 -19.25 5.76 31.26
C PRO A 27 -18.89 7.18 30.81
N ASP A 28 -18.00 7.29 29.82
CA ASP A 28 -17.69 8.52 29.09
C ASP A 28 -17.68 8.22 27.58
N PRO A 29 -18.80 8.47 26.88
CA PRO A 29 -18.91 8.24 25.44
C PRO A 29 -17.96 9.09 24.61
N THR A 30 -17.65 10.31 25.08
CA THR A 30 -16.80 11.25 24.34
C THR A 30 -15.35 10.82 24.39
N LEU A 31 -14.87 10.44 25.59
CA LEU A 31 -13.52 9.94 25.76
C LEU A 31 -13.31 8.63 24.98
N ALA A 32 -14.26 7.69 25.08
CA ALA A 32 -14.19 6.41 24.36
C ALA A 32 -14.16 6.60 22.83
N ALA A 33 -14.99 7.51 22.30
CA ALA A 33 -14.97 7.87 20.89
C ALA A 33 -13.64 8.51 20.45
N LEU A 34 -13.07 9.38 21.28
CA LEU A 34 -11.79 10.04 21.01
C LEU A 34 -10.64 9.04 20.98
N GLU A 35 -10.56 8.14 21.97
CA GLU A 35 -9.56 7.08 22.02
C GLU A 35 -9.63 6.18 20.78
N HIS A 36 -10.85 5.84 20.35
CA HIS A 36 -11.07 5.06 19.12
C HIS A 36 -10.51 5.78 17.88
N ILE A 37 -10.91 7.04 17.63
CA ILE A 37 -10.41 7.81 16.48
C ILE A 37 -8.89 7.94 16.51
N VAL A 38 -8.29 8.17 17.69
CA VAL A 38 -6.83 8.29 17.83
C VAL A 38 -6.16 6.98 17.42
N SER A 39 -6.70 5.84 17.87
CA SER A 39 -6.19 4.51 17.51
C SER A 39 -6.31 4.23 16.01
N GLU A 40 -7.47 4.50 15.41
CA GLU A 40 -7.70 4.33 13.97
C GLU A 40 -6.77 5.22 13.13
N ARG A 41 -6.64 6.50 13.50
CA ARG A 41 -5.74 7.44 12.83
C ARG A 41 -4.29 6.97 12.86
N ASN A 42 -3.81 6.48 14.00
CA ASN A 42 -2.46 5.94 14.13
C ASN A 42 -2.27 4.70 13.27
N THR A 43 -3.28 3.82 13.21
CA THR A 43 -3.29 2.64 12.34
C THR A 43 -3.20 3.04 10.86
N PHE A 44 -4.03 3.99 10.41
CA PHE A 44 -3.99 4.48 9.04
C PHE A 44 -2.68 5.19 8.69
N ALA A 45 -2.10 5.96 9.62
CA ALA A 45 -0.78 6.56 9.42
C ALA A 45 0.30 5.48 9.23
N GLY A 46 0.24 4.40 10.01
CA GLY A 46 1.10 3.23 9.84
C GLY A 46 0.95 2.57 8.47
N HIS A 47 -0.29 2.29 8.04
CA HIS A 47 -0.58 1.74 6.72
C HIS A 47 -0.09 2.64 5.58
N ASN A 48 -0.29 3.96 5.69
CA ASN A 48 0.16 4.92 4.69
C ASN A 48 1.70 4.92 4.56
N SER A 49 2.42 4.90 5.68
CA SER A 49 3.89 4.78 5.70
C SER A 49 4.38 3.49 5.03
N GLN A 50 3.72 2.36 5.29
CA GLN A 50 4.06 1.09 4.65
C GLN A 50 3.78 1.09 3.14
N MET A 51 2.62 1.63 2.72
CA MET A 51 2.28 1.79 1.31
C MET A 51 3.32 2.63 0.59
N TRP A 52 3.77 3.73 1.19
CA TRP A 52 4.83 4.53 0.57
C TRP A 52 6.13 3.77 0.37
N LYS A 53 6.55 3.00 1.37
CA LYS A 53 7.75 2.14 1.25
C LYS A 53 7.60 1.12 0.13
N LEU A 54 6.41 0.52 -0.03
CA LEU A 54 6.16 -0.43 -1.12
C LEU A 54 6.19 0.24 -2.49
N ILE A 55 5.58 1.42 -2.63
CA ILE A 55 5.63 2.19 -3.88
C ILE A 55 7.07 2.53 -4.24
N GLU A 56 7.87 2.98 -3.26
CA GLU A 56 9.27 3.33 -3.52
C GLU A 56 10.11 2.10 -3.91
N LYS A 57 9.88 0.98 -3.23
CA LYS A 57 10.48 -0.31 -3.61
C LYS A 57 10.12 -0.70 -5.04
N GLN A 58 8.85 -0.56 -5.43
CA GLN A 58 8.38 -0.89 -6.77
C GLN A 58 8.95 0.04 -7.84
N ARG A 59 9.09 1.35 -7.56
CA ARG A 59 9.77 2.29 -8.45
C ARG A 59 11.21 1.85 -8.73
N THR A 60 11.94 1.47 -7.69
CA THR A 60 13.32 0.98 -7.81
C THR A 60 13.39 -0.32 -8.61
N ALA A 61 12.53 -1.29 -8.30
CA ALA A 61 12.49 -2.58 -9.00
C ALA A 61 12.17 -2.40 -10.49
N TYR A 62 11.19 -1.55 -10.82
CA TYR A 62 10.83 -1.24 -12.19
C TYR A 62 12.00 -0.62 -12.98
N ALA A 63 12.72 0.33 -12.36
CA ALA A 63 13.89 0.94 -12.98
C ALA A 63 15.01 -0.07 -13.26
N GLN A 64 15.19 -1.08 -12.40
CA GLN A 64 16.17 -2.16 -12.63
C GLN A 64 15.75 -3.04 -13.82
N VAL A 65 14.49 -3.46 -13.87
CA VAL A 65 13.97 -4.29 -14.98
C VAL A 65 14.13 -3.57 -16.33
N LEU A 66 13.89 -2.26 -16.39
CA LEU A 66 14.11 -1.49 -17.61
C LEU A 66 15.58 -1.50 -18.06
N LYS A 67 16.54 -1.39 -17.13
CA LYS A 67 17.97 -1.47 -17.45
C LYS A 67 18.37 -2.84 -17.96
N GLU A 68 17.88 -3.90 -17.33
CA GLU A 68 18.14 -5.27 -17.75
C GLU A 68 17.58 -5.55 -19.15
N LEU A 69 16.36 -5.07 -19.41
CA LEU A 69 15.71 -5.18 -20.70
C LEU A 69 16.51 -4.47 -21.81
N GLU A 70 17.07 -3.29 -21.52
CA GLU A 70 17.93 -2.59 -22.47
C GLU A 70 19.25 -3.32 -22.72
N ARG A 71 19.88 -3.86 -21.67
CA ARG A 71 21.09 -4.70 -21.81
C ARG A 71 20.84 -5.90 -22.71
N VAL A 72 19.75 -6.65 -22.47
CA VAL A 72 19.39 -7.83 -23.28
C VAL A 72 19.11 -7.46 -24.73
N ARG A 73 18.48 -6.31 -24.98
CA ARG A 73 18.30 -5.78 -26.36
C ARG A 73 19.64 -5.50 -27.03
N GLY A 74 20.56 -4.82 -26.34
CA GLY A 74 21.90 -4.55 -26.85
C GLY A 74 22.67 -5.82 -27.19
N GLU A 75 22.65 -6.82 -26.30
CA GLU A 75 23.29 -8.13 -26.55
C GLU A 75 22.70 -8.84 -27.77
N ARG A 76 21.36 -8.86 -27.87
CA ARG A 76 20.67 -9.42 -29.03
C ARG A 76 21.09 -8.72 -30.32
N ASP A 77 21.21 -7.41 -30.32
CA ASP A 77 21.53 -6.64 -31.53
C ASP A 77 22.99 -6.85 -31.96
N VAL A 78 23.92 -6.96 -31.00
CA VAL A 78 25.31 -7.37 -31.26
C VAL A 78 25.37 -8.78 -31.88
N LEU A 79 24.64 -9.74 -31.31
CA LEU A 79 24.59 -11.11 -31.83
C LEU A 79 24.00 -11.17 -33.24
N LYS A 80 22.92 -10.42 -33.49
CA LYS A 80 22.31 -10.30 -34.83
C LYS A 80 23.30 -9.73 -35.84
N SER A 81 24.02 -8.67 -35.48
CA SER A 81 25.04 -8.06 -36.36
C SER A 81 26.17 -9.04 -36.68
N ARG A 82 26.67 -9.79 -35.68
CA ARG A 82 27.69 -10.83 -35.90
C ARG A 82 27.20 -11.94 -36.80
N LEU A 83 25.96 -12.40 -36.61
CA LEU A 83 25.36 -13.43 -37.45
C LEU A 83 25.23 -12.96 -38.91
N GLN A 84 24.79 -11.71 -39.11
CA GLN A 84 24.72 -11.11 -40.45
C GLN A 84 26.09 -11.00 -41.12
N SER A 85 27.15 -10.71 -40.37
CA SER A 85 28.52 -10.63 -40.92
C SER A 85 29.18 -11.98 -41.21
N ALA A 86 28.63 -13.08 -40.68
CA ALA A 86 29.20 -14.42 -40.79
C ALA A 86 28.57 -15.27 -41.91
N GLY A 87 27.56 -14.74 -42.62
CA GLY A 87 26.97 -15.32 -43.84
C GLY A 87 27.17 -14.37 -45.03
#